data_AF-A0A3G3JX93-F1
#
_entry.id   AF-A0A3G3JX93-F1
#
_cell.length_a   1.000
_cell.length_b   1.000
_cell.length_c   1.000
_cell.angle_alpha   90.00
_cell.angle_beta   90.00
_cell.angle_gamma   90.00
#
_symmetry.space_group_name_H-M   'P 1'
#
loop_
_entity.id
_entity.type
_entity.pdbx_description
1 polymer ?
#
loop_
_entity_poly.entity_id
_entity_poly.type
_entity_poly.pdbx_seq_one_letter_code
_entity_poly.pdbx_strand_id
1 'polypeptide(L)' 'MLSNHETNDFPRLAQPAIRALRNSGISDLQQLTRITEAELKQLHGIGPNAIKQLRDALEAKGLSFKDSE' A
#
# COMPACT_ATOMS: atom_id res chain seq x y z
N MET A 1 20.52 10.97 18.31
CA MET A 1 19.09 10.96 18.67
C MET A 1 18.32 10.94 17.36
N LEU A 2 17.68 9.80 17.05
CA LEU A 2 16.49 9.61 16.19
C LEU A 2 16.62 10.15 14.73
N SER A 3 16.47 9.37 13.66
CA SER A 3 15.50 8.31 13.42
C SER A 3 15.96 7.46 12.23
N ASN A 4 15.99 6.14 12.36
CA ASN A 4 15.87 5.26 11.19
C ASN A 4 14.46 5.45 10.62
N HIS A 5 14.27 6.47 9.77
CA HIS A 5 13.18 6.43 8.82
C HIS A 5 13.62 5.44 7.74
N GLU A 6 13.43 4.14 8.00
CA GLU A 6 13.20 3.21 6.90
C GLU A 6 11.95 3.74 6.20
N THR A 7 12.16 4.56 5.18
CA THR A 7 11.10 5.11 4.35
C THR A 7 10.46 3.94 3.63
N ASN A 8 9.48 3.30 4.28
CA ASN A 8 8.50 2.45 3.63
C ASN A 8 7.54 3.33 2.81
N ASP A 9 8.12 4.19 1.97
CA ASP A 9 7.38 4.94 0.96
C ASP A 9 6.74 3.94 -0.01
N PHE A 10 5.52 4.26 -0.43
CA PHE A 10 4.89 3.52 -1.51
C PHE A 10 5.78 3.54 -2.77
N PRO A 11 5.68 2.52 -3.64
CA PRO A 11 6.26 2.60 -4.98
C PRO A 11 5.73 3.84 -5.72
N ARG A 12 6.28 4.13 -6.92
CA ARG A 12 5.85 5.26 -7.75
C ARG A 12 4.40 5.11 -8.25
N LEU A 13 3.46 5.32 -7.35
CA LEU A 13 2.03 5.30 -7.60
C LEU A 13 1.57 6.63 -8.20
N ALA A 14 0.44 6.59 -8.90
CA ALA A 14 -0.22 7.80 -9.37
C ALA A 14 -0.67 8.68 -8.17
N GLN A 15 -0.71 9.99 -8.34
CA GLN A 15 -1.12 10.93 -7.29
C GLN A 15 -2.49 10.60 -6.66
N PRO A 16 -3.52 10.14 -7.40
CA PRO A 16 -4.80 9.73 -6.81
C PRO A 16 -4.67 8.53 -5.87
N ALA A 17 -3.82 7.55 -6.20
CA ALA A 17 -3.60 6.36 -5.39
C ALA A 17 -2.89 6.71 -4.08
N ILE A 18 -1.85 7.57 -4.13
CA ILE A 18 -1.17 8.05 -2.92
C ILE A 18 -2.14 8.81 -2.01
N ARG A 19 -3.00 9.66 -2.59
CA ARG A 19 -4.02 10.39 -1.83
C ARG A 19 -5.04 9.44 -1.18
N ALA A 20 -5.51 8.44 -1.92
CA ALA A 20 -6.45 7.46 -1.41
C ALA A 20 -5.87 6.68 -0.22
N LEU A 21 -4.63 6.20 -0.34
CA LEU A 21 -3.91 5.50 0.74
C LEU A 21 -3.78 6.39 1.99
N ARG A 22 -3.26 7.61 1.82
CA ARG A 22 -3.12 8.56 2.94
C ARG A 22 -4.45 8.93 3.58
N ASN A 23 -5.50 9.13 2.78
CA ASN A 23 -6.85 9.41 3.29
C ASN A 23 -7.43 8.23 4.07
N SER A 24 -7.06 7.00 3.72
CA SER A 24 -7.40 5.79 4.47
C SER A 24 -6.49 5.52 5.68
N GLY A 25 -5.55 6.43 5.99
CA GLY A 25 -4.60 6.28 7.09
C GLY A 25 -3.44 5.33 6.80
N ILE A 26 -3.25 4.93 5.54
CA ILE A 26 -2.18 4.04 5.09
C ILE A 26 -1.02 4.92 4.59
N SER A 27 0.08 4.92 5.34
CA SER A 27 1.30 5.66 5.06
C SER A 27 2.44 4.76 4.55
N ASP A 28 2.34 3.45 4.75
CA ASP A 28 3.43 2.52 4.45
C ASP A 28 2.95 1.14 3.96
N LEU A 29 3.88 0.37 3.39
CA LEU A 29 3.61 -0.97 2.88
C LEU A 29 3.26 -2.00 3.98
N GLN A 30 3.75 -1.85 5.22
CA GLN A 30 3.41 -2.82 6.27
C GLN A 30 1.95 -2.68 6.70
N GLN A 31 1.38 -1.49 6.64
CA GLN A 31 -0.05 -1.31 6.90
C GLN A 31 -0.92 -2.01 5.83
N LEU A 32 -0.43 -2.16 4.60
CA LEU A 32 -1.13 -2.91 3.56
C LEU A 32 -1.25 -4.41 3.89
N THR A 33 -0.35 -4.97 4.70
CA THR A 33 -0.45 -6.39 5.12
C THR A 33 -1.59 -6.64 6.10
N ARG A 34 -2.23 -5.57 6.60
CA ARG A 34 -3.35 -5.65 7.55
C ARG A 34 -4.71 -5.55 6.86
N ILE A 35 -4.73 -5.17 5.59
CA ILE A 35 -5.95 -5.05 4.79
C ILE A 35 -5.89 -6.01 3.61
N THR A 36 -7.06 -6.39 3.14
CA THR A 36 -7.22 -7.25 1.97
C THR A 36 -7.10 -6.43 0.68
N GLU A 37 -6.77 -7.08 -0.43
CA GLU A 37 -6.80 -6.43 -1.74
C GLU A 37 -8.21 -5.93 -2.11
N ALA A 38 -9.26 -6.59 -1.61
CA ALA A 38 -10.64 -6.18 -1.84
C ALA A 38 -10.97 -4.85 -1.14
N GLU A 39 -10.56 -4.67 0.12
CA GLU A 39 -10.69 -3.40 0.84
C GLU A 39 -9.89 -2.30 0.15
N LEU A 40 -8.68 -2.62 -0.31
CA LEU A 40 -7.85 -1.68 -1.06
C LEU A 40 -8.50 -1.23 -2.37
N LYS A 41 -9.19 -2.14 -3.09
CA LYS A 41 -9.96 -1.84 -4.31
C LYS A 41 -11.15 -0.91 -4.07
N GLN A 42 -11.70 -0.89 -2.86
CA GLN A 42 -12.81 0.00 -2.52
C GLN A 42 -12.36 1.46 -2.32
N LEU A 43 -11.05 1.71 -2.14
CA LEU A 43 -10.53 3.06 -1.99
C LEU A 43 -10.62 3.84 -3.30
N HIS A 44 -11.40 4.91 -3.30
CA HIS A 44 -11.59 5.78 -4.46
C HIS A 44 -10.26 6.41 -4.90
N GLY A 45 -9.76 6.02 -6.07
CA GLY A 45 -8.46 6.47 -6.61
C GLY A 45 -7.41 5.36 -6.71
N ILE A 46 -7.69 4.16 -6.18
CA ILE A 46 -6.84 2.97 -6.36
C ILE A 46 -7.32 2.18 -7.59
N GLY A 47 -6.55 2.29 -8.67
CA GLY A 47 -6.76 1.50 -9.88
C GLY A 47 -6.02 0.15 -9.87
N PRO A 48 -6.31 -0.74 -10.84
CA PRO A 48 -5.64 -2.03 -10.97
C PRO A 48 -4.10 -1.91 -11.10
N ASN A 49 -3.61 -0.85 -11.75
CA ASN A 49 -2.17 -0.58 -11.85
C ASN A 49 -1.53 -0.26 -10.49
N ALA A 50 -2.23 0.47 -9.62
CA ALA A 50 -1.73 0.78 -8.28
C ALA A 50 -1.67 -0.48 -7.43
N ILE A 51 -2.68 -1.34 -7.51
CA ILE A 51 -2.72 -2.62 -6.80
C ILE A 51 -1.59 -3.52 -7.24
N LYS A 52 -1.33 -3.62 -8.55
CA LYS A 52 -0.20 -4.41 -9.07
C LYS A 52 1.13 -3.90 -8.51
N GLN A 53 1.38 -2.60 -8.58
CA GLN A 53 2.62 -2.02 -8.05
C GLN A 53 2.78 -2.23 -6.53
N LEU A 54 1.68 -2.12 -5.78
CA LEU A 54 1.68 -2.39 -4.34
C LEU A 54 1.95 -3.86 -4.05
N ARG A 55 1.37 -4.78 -4.82
CA ARG A 55 1.66 -6.22 -4.71
C ARG A 55 3.14 -6.50 -5.00
N ASP A 56 3.66 -6.01 -6.12
CA ASP A 56 5.06 -6.20 -6.51
C ASP A 56 6.01 -5.65 -5.41
N ALA A 57 5.65 -4.50 -4.82
CA ALA A 57 6.43 -3.89 -3.73
C ALA A 57 6.35 -4.67 -2.40
N LEU A 58 5.21 -5.29 -2.09
CA LEU A 58 5.04 -6.18 -0.95
C LEU A 58 5.85 -7.47 -1.15
N GLU A 59 5.72 -8.10 -2.31
CA GLU A 59 6.43 -9.34 -2.66
C GLU A 59 7.94 -9.15 -2.65
N ALA A 60 8.45 -8.01 -3.13
CA ALA A 60 9.86 -7.65 -3.06
C ALA A 60 10.40 -7.58 -1.61
N LYS A 61 9.52 -7.39 -0.63
CA LYS A 61 9.82 -7.40 0.81
C LYS A 61 9.44 -8.73 1.50
N GLY A 62 8.97 -9.72 0.75
CA GLY A 62 8.44 -10.98 1.30
C GLY A 62 7.15 -10.80 2.08
N LEU A 63 6.40 -9.72 1.82
CA LEU A 63 5.11 -9.42 2.40
C LEU A 63 3.98 -9.70 1.40
N SER A 64 2.76 -9.80 1.90
CA SER A 64 1.54 -9.92 1.11
C SER A 64 0.43 -9.06 1.71
N PHE A 65 -0.63 -8.82 0.94
CA PHE A 65 -1.88 -8.33 1.52
C PHE A 65 -2.42 -9.35 2.53
N LYS A 66 -3.31 -8.89 3.40
CA LYS A 66 -4.06 -9.81 4.26
C LYS A 66 -4.86 -10.78 3.39
N ASP A 67 -4.84 -12.05 3.74
CA ASP A 67 -5.69 -13.05 3.11
C ASP A 67 -7.17 -12.66 3.29
N SER A 68 -7.93 -12.76 2.21
CA SER A 68 -9.38 -12.58 2.23
C SER A 68 -10.00 -13.88 2.77
N GLU A 69 -10.04 -14.03 4.09
CA GLU A 69 -10.81 -15.11 4.73
C GLU A 69 -12.30 -14.75 4.83
#